data_AF-A0A9N7QMJ3-F1
#
_entry.id   AF-A0A9N7QMJ3-F1
#
_cell.length_a   1.000
_cell.length_b   1.000
_cell.length_c   1.000
_cell.angle_alpha   90.00
_cell.angle_beta   90.00
_cell.angle_gamma   90.00
#
_symmetry.space_group_name_H-M   'P 1'
#
loop_
_entity.id
_entity.type
_entity.pdbx_description
1 polymer ?
#
loop_
_entity_poly.entity_id
_entity_poly.type
_entity_poly.pdbx_seq_one_letter_code
_entity_poly.pdbx_strand_id
1 'polypeptide(L)'
;MTPTTPQSQSVQAVIEDTLKVNDLSYTRHQGAHGGLAGLIVELPGERKLKTNTILSIGEHSVRVEAFVCRKPDENHEGVYRFLLKRNRRFYGVAYTLDNVGDIYLVGRMSLASVDADEIDRVLGQVLEAVDSDFNTLLELGFRSSIQKEWEWRISRGESLKNLEAFAHLIDDEDDREDRAPAT
;
A
#
# COMPACT_ATOMS: atom_id res chain seq x y z
N MET A 1 17.65 20.42 10.51
CA MET A 1 17.86 20.74 9.07
C MET A 1 19.17 20.09 8.68
N THR A 2 19.12 18.82 8.26
CA THR A 2 20.33 18.07 7.91
C THR A 2 20.87 18.64 6.60
N PRO A 3 22.15 19.06 6.52
CA PRO A 3 22.70 19.57 5.28
C PRO A 3 22.62 18.49 4.19
N THR A 4 21.97 18.80 3.08
CA THR A 4 21.87 17.89 1.93
C THR A 4 23.24 17.75 1.28
N THR A 5 23.82 16.56 1.30
CA THR A 5 25.11 16.25 0.65
C THR A 5 24.98 16.39 -0.89
N PRO A 6 26.02 16.80 -1.64
CA PRO A 6 25.97 16.91 -3.10
C PRO A 6 25.47 15.64 -3.82
N GLN A 7 25.79 14.47 -3.26
CA GLN A 7 25.31 13.18 -3.75
C GLN A 7 23.78 13.03 -3.61
N SER A 8 23.19 13.49 -2.51
CA SER A 8 21.75 13.46 -2.30
C SER A 8 20.99 14.41 -3.25
N GLN A 9 21.59 15.56 -3.60
CA GLN A 9 21.02 16.47 -4.61
C GLN A 9 21.05 15.84 -6.01
N SER A 10 22.14 15.15 -6.36
CA SER A 10 22.23 14.39 -7.62
C SER A 10 21.18 13.28 -7.70
N VAL A 11 20.98 12.53 -6.60
CA VAL A 11 19.99 11.46 -6.52
C VAL A 11 18.56 12.01 -6.65
N GLN A 12 18.27 13.14 -6.01
CA GLN A 12 16.95 13.76 -6.12
C GLN A 12 16.63 14.14 -7.58
N ALA A 13 17.60 14.69 -8.31
CA ALA A 13 17.41 15.04 -9.72
C ALA A 13 17.10 13.79 -10.57
N VAL A 14 17.84 12.70 -10.37
CA VAL A 14 17.57 11.42 -11.06
C VAL A 14 16.15 10.91 -10.78
N ILE A 15 15.70 10.99 -9.53
CA ILE A 15 14.34 10.59 -9.17
C ILE A 15 13.31 11.48 -9.86
N GLU A 16 13.43 12.80 -9.73
CA GLU A 16 12.48 13.74 -10.33
C GLU A 16 12.42 13.61 -11.85
N ASP A 17 13.54 13.41 -12.53
CA ASP A 17 13.59 13.25 -13.98
C ASP A 17 12.98 11.91 -14.41
N THR A 18 13.22 10.83 -13.67
CA THR A 18 12.58 9.53 -13.92
C THR A 18 11.07 9.62 -13.76
N LEU A 19 10.58 10.31 -12.74
CA LEU A 19 9.14 10.51 -12.52
C LEU A 19 8.49 11.31 -13.66
N LYS A 20 9.16 12.36 -14.16
CA LYS A 20 8.67 13.13 -15.31
C LYS A 20 8.64 12.32 -16.60
N VAL A 21 9.68 11.51 -16.87
CA VAL A 21 9.74 10.66 -18.07
C VAL A 21 8.60 9.64 -18.08
N ASN A 22 8.22 9.13 -16.91
CA ASN A 22 7.13 8.18 -16.75
C ASN A 22 5.75 8.84 -16.55
N ASP A 23 5.64 10.17 -16.70
CA ASP A 23 4.40 10.95 -16.50
C ASP A 23 3.74 10.71 -15.12
N LEU A 24 4.55 10.47 -14.09
CA LEU A 24 4.08 10.25 -12.72
C LEU A 24 3.95 11.58 -11.99
N SER A 25 2.75 11.82 -11.45
CA SER A 25 2.50 12.99 -10.60
C SER A 25 3.22 12.84 -9.27
N TYR A 26 3.93 13.89 -8.84
CA TYR A 26 4.59 13.91 -7.55
C TYR A 26 4.55 15.27 -6.86
N THR A 27 4.61 15.27 -5.53
CA THR A 27 4.69 16.48 -4.69
C THR A 27 5.86 16.39 -3.72
N ARG A 28 6.42 17.53 -3.35
CA ARG A 28 7.51 17.60 -2.36
C ARG A 28 6.92 17.74 -0.96
N HIS A 29 7.37 16.90 -0.04
CA HIS A 29 7.02 16.94 1.36
C HIS A 29 8.24 17.31 2.20
N GLN A 30 8.13 18.35 3.04
CA GLN A 30 9.23 18.87 3.87
C GLN A 30 9.54 17.99 5.09
N GLY A 31 8.76 16.94 5.33
CA GLY A 31 8.81 16.11 6.54
C GLY A 31 7.84 16.63 7.61
N ALA A 32 7.14 15.72 8.28
CA ALA A 32 6.26 16.02 9.41
C ALA A 32 6.81 15.31 10.66
N HIS A 33 6.73 15.94 11.83
CA HIS A 33 7.13 15.36 13.12
C HIS A 33 8.55 14.76 13.18
N GLY A 34 9.52 15.38 12.49
CA GLY A 34 10.91 14.90 12.46
C GLY A 34 11.21 13.83 11.40
N GLY A 35 10.24 13.51 10.53
CA GLY A 35 10.46 12.68 9.35
C GLY A 35 11.35 13.38 8.31
N LEU A 36 12.02 12.58 7.48
CA LEU A 36 12.83 13.08 6.37
C LEU A 36 11.95 13.75 5.32
N ALA A 37 12.48 14.80 4.68
CA ALA A 37 11.88 15.33 3.47
C ALA A 37 11.84 14.25 2.39
N GLY A 38 10.82 14.27 1.54
CA GLY A 38 10.63 13.25 0.52
C GLY A 38 9.72 13.69 -0.61
N LEU A 39 9.67 12.86 -1.65
CA LEU A 39 8.78 13.02 -2.79
C LEU A 39 7.60 12.06 -2.62
N ILE A 40 6.38 12.58 -2.63
CA ILE A 40 5.16 11.77 -2.63
C ILE A 40 4.78 11.56 -4.09
N VAL A 41 4.86 10.33 -4.56
CA VAL A 41 4.53 9.90 -5.91
C VAL A 41 3.15 9.26 -5.91
N GLU A 42 2.28 9.69 -6.83
CA GLU A 42 0.98 9.07 -7.04
C GLU A 42 1.10 7.95 -8.08
N LEU A 43 1.03 6.69 -7.66
CA LEU A 43 1.05 5.56 -8.57
C LEU A 43 -0.37 5.22 -9.07
N PRO A 44 -0.57 5.08 -10.39
CA PRO A 44 -1.87 4.76 -10.97
C PRO A 44 -2.17 3.25 -10.88
N GLY A 45 -3.02 2.84 -9.93
CA GLY A 45 -3.47 1.45 -9.81
C GLY A 45 -4.56 1.06 -10.80
N GLU A 46 -4.63 -0.22 -11.17
CA GLU A 46 -5.59 -0.76 -12.14
C GLU A 46 -7.05 -0.58 -11.68
N ARG A 47 -7.30 -0.61 -10.37
CA ARG A 47 -8.63 -0.50 -9.76
C ARG A 47 -8.96 0.92 -9.28
N LYS A 48 -8.42 1.95 -9.94
CA LYS A 48 -8.56 3.38 -9.59
C LYS A 48 -8.17 3.71 -8.13
N LEU A 49 -7.39 2.84 -7.48
CA LEU A 49 -6.73 3.14 -6.22
C LEU A 49 -5.45 3.90 -6.54
N LYS A 50 -5.37 5.16 -6.10
CA LYS A 50 -4.12 5.91 -6.12
C LYS A 50 -3.28 5.43 -4.95
N THR A 51 -2.12 4.85 -5.26
CA THR A 51 -1.17 4.43 -4.21
C THR A 51 -0.13 5.52 -4.04
N ASN A 52 -0.22 6.25 -2.93
CA ASN A 52 0.76 7.26 -2.57
C ASN A 52 2.01 6.59 -2.03
N THR A 53 3.12 6.79 -2.73
CA THR A 53 4.44 6.24 -2.37
C THR A 53 5.40 7.38 -2.05
N ILE A 54 6.00 7.34 -0.88
CA ILE A 54 6.95 8.34 -0.40
C ILE A 54 8.36 7.85 -0.66
N LEU A 55 9.16 8.67 -1.36
CA LEU A 55 10.59 8.49 -1.57
C LEU A 55 11.34 9.50 -0.69
N SER A 56 11.90 9.04 0.43
CA SER A 56 12.65 9.87 1.38
C SER A 56 14.15 9.67 1.19
N ILE A 57 14.85 10.74 0.82
CA ILE A 57 16.30 10.69 0.57
C ILE A 57 17.03 10.98 1.87
N GLY A 58 17.64 9.94 2.44
CA GLY A 58 18.49 10.04 3.62
C GLY A 58 19.96 10.29 3.28
N GLU A 59 20.83 10.16 4.29
CA GLU A 59 22.28 10.34 4.13
C GLU A 59 22.94 9.21 3.33
N HIS A 60 22.40 8.00 3.40
CA HIS A 60 23.01 6.80 2.80
C HIS A 60 22.09 5.98 1.91
N SER A 61 20.78 6.25 1.94
CA SER A 61 19.80 5.48 1.19
C SER A 61 18.58 6.32 0.87
N VAL A 62 17.89 5.96 -0.21
CA VAL A 62 16.51 6.38 -0.44
C VAL A 62 15.60 5.34 0.18
N ARG A 63 14.70 5.79 1.07
CA ARG A 63 13.67 4.97 1.66
C ARG A 63 12.41 5.09 0.82
N VAL A 64 11.76 3.96 0.57
CA VAL A 64 10.48 3.87 -0.12
C VAL A 64 9.42 3.45 0.89
N GLU A 65 8.30 4.16 0.95
CA GLU A 65 7.19 3.84 1.85
C GLU A 65 5.87 4.03 1.13
N ALA A 66 5.05 2.98 1.08
CA ALA A 66 3.68 3.08 0.57
C ALA A 66 2.70 2.59 1.63
N PHE A 67 1.68 3.40 1.88
CA PHE A 67 0.58 2.98 2.74
C PHE A 67 -0.34 2.03 1.98
N VAL A 68 -0.69 0.90 2.59
CA VAL A 68 -1.48 -0.15 1.94
C VAL A 68 -2.90 -0.16 2.50
N CYS A 69 -3.05 -0.42 3.80
CA CYS A 69 -4.35 -0.37 4.48
C CYS A 69 -4.18 -0.15 5.98
N ARG A 70 -5.26 0.25 6.63
CA ARG A 70 -5.29 0.44 8.09
C ARG A 70 -5.10 -0.92 8.79
N LYS A 71 -4.84 -0.89 10.09
CA LYS A 71 -4.84 -2.09 10.93
C LYS A 71 -6.08 -2.96 10.62
N PRO A 72 -5.91 -4.28 10.37
CA PRO A 72 -7.03 -5.21 10.23
C PRO A 72 -7.97 -5.15 11.43
N ASP A 73 -9.28 -5.20 11.17
CA ASP A 73 -10.29 -5.24 12.23
C ASP A 73 -10.32 -6.62 12.91
N GLU A 74 -10.05 -7.67 12.13
CA GLU A 74 -10.12 -9.06 12.56
C GLU A 74 -9.02 -9.94 11.92
N ASN A 75 -8.96 -11.21 12.35
CA ASN A 75 -8.08 -12.25 11.77
C ASN A 75 -6.61 -11.81 11.59
N HIS A 76 -6.06 -11.14 12.61
CA HIS A 76 -4.72 -10.57 12.60
C HIS A 76 -3.64 -11.61 12.25
N GLU A 77 -3.73 -12.83 12.80
CA GLU A 77 -2.79 -13.91 12.50
C GLU A 77 -2.82 -14.32 11.03
N GLY A 78 -4.02 -14.46 10.45
CA GLY A 78 -4.21 -14.79 9.04
C GLY A 78 -3.60 -13.73 8.13
N VAL A 79 -3.85 -12.46 8.42
CA VAL A 79 -3.26 -11.32 7.70
C VAL A 79 -1.73 -11.34 7.83
N TYR A 80 -1.18 -11.42 9.04
CA TYR A 80 0.27 -11.37 9.24
C TYR A 80 1.00 -12.55 8.60
N ARG A 81 0.41 -13.76 8.68
CA ARG A 81 0.93 -14.94 7.98
C ARG A 81 0.92 -14.72 6.46
N PHE A 82 -0.12 -14.11 5.91
CA PHE A 82 -0.20 -13.78 4.50
C PHE A 82 0.91 -12.79 4.10
N LEU A 83 1.06 -11.67 4.83
CA LEU A 83 2.10 -10.66 4.59
C LEU A 83 3.51 -11.29 4.59
N LEU A 84 3.82 -12.13 5.60
CA LEU A 84 5.12 -12.80 5.70
C LEU A 84 5.38 -13.77 4.55
N LYS A 85 4.36 -14.50 4.09
CA LYS A 85 4.49 -15.37 2.91
C LYS A 85 4.74 -14.56 1.65
N ARG A 86 4.06 -13.42 1.51
CA ARG A 86 4.13 -12.56 0.33
C ARG A 86 5.48 -11.87 0.18
N ASN A 87 6.09 -11.46 1.31
CA ASN A 87 7.45 -10.89 1.36
C ASN A 87 8.53 -11.75 0.68
N ARG A 88 8.33 -13.08 0.54
CA ARG A 88 9.28 -13.96 -0.16
C ARG A 88 9.38 -13.69 -1.67
N ARG A 89 8.41 -12.98 -2.26
CA ARG A 89 8.30 -12.77 -3.70
C ARG A 89 8.70 -11.37 -4.15
N PHE A 90 8.84 -10.43 -3.22
CA PHE A 90 9.06 -9.03 -3.54
C PHE A 90 10.53 -8.70 -3.76
N TYR A 91 10.76 -7.74 -4.63
CA TYR A 91 12.06 -7.11 -4.86
C TYR A 91 12.13 -5.74 -4.20
N GLY A 92 13.15 -5.48 -3.38
CA GLY A 92 13.43 -4.14 -2.84
C GLY A 92 12.46 -3.60 -1.78
N VAL A 93 11.28 -4.19 -1.62
CA VAL A 93 10.26 -3.82 -0.62
C VAL A 93 9.75 -5.03 0.17
N ALA A 94 9.24 -4.77 1.37
CA ALA A 94 8.59 -5.76 2.22
C ALA A 94 7.41 -5.14 2.96
N TYR A 95 6.39 -5.95 3.25
CA TYR A 95 5.33 -5.58 4.17
C TYR A 95 5.88 -5.43 5.58
N THR A 96 5.45 -4.35 6.22
CA THR A 96 5.76 -3.97 7.60
C THR A 96 4.51 -3.43 8.29
N LEU A 97 4.53 -3.42 9.61
CA LEU A 97 3.49 -2.81 10.44
C LEU A 97 4.07 -1.58 11.15
N ASP A 98 3.25 -0.55 11.32
CA ASP A 98 3.58 0.55 12.22
C ASP A 98 3.21 0.22 13.69
N ASN A 99 3.37 1.20 14.59
CA ASN A 99 3.08 1.02 16.02
C ASN A 99 1.60 0.80 16.33
N VAL A 100 0.70 1.21 15.43
CA VAL A 100 -0.74 1.09 15.59
C VAL A 100 -1.28 -0.14 14.86
N GLY A 101 -0.46 -0.78 14.03
CA GLY A 101 -0.77 -2.00 13.26
C GLY A 101 -1.17 -1.72 11.81
N ASP A 102 -1.02 -0.48 11.34
CA ASP A 102 -1.27 -0.14 9.93
C ASP A 102 -0.23 -0.81 9.04
N ILE A 103 -0.66 -1.24 7.86
CA ILE A 103 0.15 -2.02 6.93
C ILE A 103 0.80 -1.09 5.91
N TYR A 104 2.12 -1.20 5.80
CA TYR A 104 2.96 -0.46 4.87
C TYR A 104 3.83 -1.39 4.04
N LEU A 105 4.15 -0.98 2.81
CA LEU A 105 5.29 -1.50 2.06
C LEU A 105 6.48 -0.58 2.29
N VAL A 106 7.60 -1.15 2.73
CA VAL A 106 8.83 -0.40 3.01
C VAL A 106 9.99 -1.00 2.26
N GLY A 107 10.75 -0.15 1.57
CA GLY A 107 11.97 -0.51 0.85
C GLY A 107 13.11 0.45 1.13
N ARG A 108 14.33 0.03 0.79
CA ARG A 108 15.53 0.87 0.84
C ARG A 108 16.44 0.57 -0.33
N MET A 109 16.91 1.61 -1.00
CA MET A 109 17.92 1.55 -2.05
C MET A 109 19.13 2.40 -1.66
N SER A 110 20.33 1.91 -1.98
CA SER A 110 21.58 2.66 -1.75
C SER A 110 21.61 3.88 -2.66
N LEU A 111 22.16 5.01 -2.20
CA LEU A 111 22.30 6.20 -3.06
C LEU A 111 23.10 5.90 -4.35
N ALA A 112 24.02 4.93 -4.30
CA ALA A 112 24.84 4.55 -5.45
C ALA A 112 24.10 3.68 -6.48
N SER A 113 23.00 3.03 -6.09
CA SER A 113 22.19 2.19 -6.98
C SER A 113 20.98 2.93 -7.54
N VAL A 114 20.83 4.23 -7.25
CA VAL A 114 19.69 5.00 -7.75
C VAL A 114 19.93 5.39 -9.20
N ASP A 115 19.23 4.72 -10.09
CA ASP A 115 19.06 5.07 -11.49
C ASP A 115 17.58 4.93 -11.89
N ALA A 116 17.26 5.29 -13.14
CA ALA A 116 15.88 5.26 -13.64
C ALA A 116 15.28 3.85 -13.59
N ASP A 117 16.07 2.83 -13.89
CA ASP A 117 15.61 1.44 -13.93
C ASP A 117 15.32 0.91 -12.52
N GLU A 118 16.17 1.23 -11.53
CA GLU A 118 15.95 0.82 -10.15
C GLU A 118 14.75 1.52 -9.52
N ILE A 119 14.53 2.80 -9.85
CA ILE A 119 13.33 3.53 -9.41
C ILE A 119 12.09 2.88 -10.02
N ASP A 120 12.09 2.62 -11.33
CA ASP A 120 10.97 1.99 -12.02
C ASP A 120 10.66 0.60 -11.45
N ARG A 121 11.68 -0.24 -11.23
CA ARG A 121 11.51 -1.56 -10.62
C ARG A 121 10.87 -1.51 -9.25
N VAL A 122 11.31 -0.58 -8.39
CA VAL A 122 10.78 -0.48 -7.03
C VAL A 122 9.37 0.08 -7.02
N LEU A 123 9.08 1.11 -7.81
CA LEU A 123 7.71 1.66 -7.93
C LEU A 123 6.75 0.65 -8.56
N GLY A 124 7.19 -0.07 -9.60
CA GLY A 124 6.42 -1.15 -10.22
C GLY A 124 6.14 -2.30 -9.24
N GLN A 125 7.12 -2.66 -8.41
CA GLN A 125 6.92 -3.66 -7.36
C GLN A 125 5.92 -3.21 -6.28
N VAL A 126 5.93 -1.92 -5.90
CA VAL A 126 4.94 -1.36 -4.98
C VAL A 126 3.54 -1.44 -5.59
N LEU A 127 3.40 -1.03 -6.85
CA LEU A 127 2.13 -1.05 -7.56
C LEU A 127 1.56 -2.47 -7.67
N GLU A 128 2.38 -3.44 -8.11
CA GLU A 128 1.98 -4.86 -8.21
C GLU A 128 1.56 -5.41 -6.86
N ALA A 129 2.33 -5.14 -5.80
CA ALA A 129 2.02 -5.63 -4.46
C ALA A 129 0.67 -5.08 -3.96
N VAL A 130 0.43 -3.78 -4.09
CA VAL A 130 -0.85 -3.20 -3.66
C VAL A 130 -2.00 -3.72 -4.51
N ASP A 131 -1.91 -3.67 -5.83
CA ASP A 131 -3.02 -4.07 -6.71
C ASP A 131 -3.37 -5.57 -6.58
N SER A 132 -2.36 -6.43 -6.41
CA SER A 132 -2.58 -7.89 -6.30
C SER A 132 -3.11 -8.32 -4.92
N ASP A 133 -2.62 -7.70 -3.84
CA ASP A 133 -2.86 -8.19 -2.50
C ASP A 133 -4.02 -7.46 -1.78
N PHE A 134 -4.44 -6.29 -2.27
CA PHE A 134 -5.44 -5.44 -1.61
C PHE A 134 -6.75 -6.18 -1.30
N ASN A 135 -7.33 -6.86 -2.28
CA ASN A 135 -8.57 -7.62 -2.07
C ASN A 135 -8.40 -8.73 -1.05
N THR A 136 -7.31 -9.49 -1.12
CA THR A 136 -7.05 -10.57 -0.17
C THR A 136 -6.87 -10.03 1.25
N LEU A 137 -6.22 -8.86 1.41
CA LEU A 137 -6.11 -8.22 2.72
C LEU A 137 -7.48 -7.78 3.26
N LEU A 138 -8.34 -7.25 2.40
CA LEU A 138 -9.72 -6.88 2.76
C LEU A 138 -10.57 -8.11 3.15
N GLU A 139 -10.53 -9.18 2.37
CA GLU A 139 -11.25 -10.43 2.65
C GLU A 139 -10.78 -11.13 3.93
N LEU A 140 -9.48 -11.04 4.23
CA LEU A 140 -8.90 -11.64 5.42
C LEU A 140 -9.19 -10.82 6.67
N GLY A 141 -9.01 -9.50 6.61
CA GLY A 141 -8.92 -8.63 7.78
C GLY A 141 -10.11 -7.71 8.04
N PHE A 142 -11.07 -7.63 7.10
CA PHE A 142 -12.16 -6.66 7.12
C PHE A 142 -13.52 -7.25 6.70
N ARG A 143 -13.68 -8.58 6.76
CA ARG A 143 -14.88 -9.28 6.27
C ARG A 143 -16.16 -8.76 6.93
N SER A 144 -16.22 -8.74 8.26
CA SER A 144 -17.42 -8.25 8.96
C SER A 144 -17.69 -6.77 8.73
N SER A 145 -16.66 -5.96 8.49
CA SER A 145 -16.82 -4.52 8.18
C SER A 145 -17.37 -4.33 6.76
N ILE A 146 -16.92 -5.14 5.80
CA ILE A 146 -17.44 -5.14 4.42
C ILE A 146 -18.92 -5.54 4.39
N GLN A 147 -19.30 -6.56 5.16
CA GLN A 147 -20.69 -7.00 5.27
C GLN A 147 -21.61 -5.92 5.84
N LYS A 148 -21.23 -5.29 6.95
CA LYS A 148 -22.00 -4.19 7.53
C LYS A 148 -22.16 -3.01 6.58
N GLU A 149 -21.09 -2.66 5.86
CA GLU A 149 -21.15 -1.61 4.83
C GLU A 149 -22.07 -2.02 3.66
N TRP A 150 -22.05 -3.29 3.25
CA TRP A 150 -22.93 -3.83 2.22
C TRP A 150 -24.42 -3.72 2.60
N GLU A 151 -24.79 -4.23 3.77
CA GLU A 151 -26.14 -4.15 4.32
C GLU A 151 -26.61 -2.68 4.44
N TRP A 152 -25.72 -1.81 4.93
CA TRP A 152 -26.00 -0.39 5.06
C TRP A 152 -26.31 0.25 3.70
N ARG A 153 -25.53 -0.06 2.65
CA ARG A 153 -25.76 0.46 1.30
C ARG A 153 -27.05 -0.05 0.69
N ILE A 154 -27.38 -1.33 0.87
CA ILE A 154 -28.68 -1.89 0.45
C ILE A 154 -29.82 -1.14 1.13
N SER A 155 -29.75 -0.96 2.46
CA SER A 155 -30.82 -0.30 3.22
C SER A 155 -31.08 1.15 2.80
N ARG A 156 -30.10 1.82 2.19
CA ARG A 156 -30.17 3.22 1.74
C ARG A 156 -30.29 3.40 0.23
N GLY A 157 -30.22 2.32 -0.55
CA GLY A 157 -30.20 2.38 -2.02
C GLY A 157 -28.92 3.01 -2.59
N GLU A 158 -27.81 2.93 -1.87
CA GLU A 158 -26.49 3.44 -2.29
C GLU A 158 -25.80 2.45 -3.24
N SER A 159 -24.85 2.92 -4.06
CA SER A 159 -24.18 2.09 -5.07
C SER A 159 -23.20 1.06 -4.45
N LEU A 160 -23.29 -0.20 -4.88
CA LEU A 160 -22.40 -1.30 -4.45
C LEU A 160 -21.16 -1.51 -5.32
N LYS A 161 -20.90 -0.66 -6.31
CA LYS A 161 -19.87 -0.87 -7.34
C LYS A 161 -18.47 -1.24 -6.81
N ASN A 162 -18.07 -0.66 -5.68
CA ASN A 162 -16.76 -0.94 -5.07
C ASN A 162 -16.76 -2.17 -4.16
N LEU A 163 -17.96 -2.65 -3.77
CA LEU A 163 -18.14 -3.83 -2.95
C LEU A 163 -18.39 -5.08 -3.78
N GLU A 164 -18.79 -4.97 -5.05
CA GLU A 164 -19.07 -6.09 -5.96
C GLU A 164 -17.98 -7.18 -5.98
N ALA A 165 -16.70 -6.80 -5.83
CA ALA A 165 -15.59 -7.74 -5.75
C ALA A 165 -15.66 -8.68 -4.52
N PHE A 166 -16.44 -8.33 -3.51
CA PHE A 166 -16.63 -9.04 -2.25
C PHE A 166 -18.02 -9.68 -2.12
N ALA A 167 -18.83 -9.69 -3.18
CA ALA A 167 -20.19 -10.27 -3.15
C ALA A 167 -20.20 -11.71 -2.63
N HIS A 168 -19.19 -12.50 -3.00
CA HIS A 168 -19.00 -13.88 -2.56
C HIS A 168 -18.84 -14.04 -1.04
N LEU A 169 -18.43 -13.00 -0.31
CA LEU A 169 -18.32 -13.04 1.14
C LEU A 169 -19.68 -13.02 1.83
N ILE A 170 -20.70 -12.45 1.17
CA ILE A 170 -22.06 -12.31 1.67
C ILE A 170 -22.83 -13.62 1.45
N ASP A 171 -22.75 -14.16 0.23
CA ASP A 171 -23.41 -15.43 -0.13
C ASP A 171 -22.94 -16.60 0.77
N ASP A 172 -21.65 -16.63 1.13
CA ASP A 172 -21.05 -17.64 2.02
C ASP A 172 -21.59 -17.59 3.47
N GLU A 173 -22.16 -16.47 3.90
CA GLU A 173 -22.66 -16.27 5.27
C GLU A 173 -24.16 -16.56 5.38
N ASP A 174 -24.96 -16.16 4.38
CA ASP A 174 -26.36 -16.59 4.25
C ASP A 174 -26.43 -18.14 4.30
N ASP A 175 -25.52 -18.82 3.58
CA ASP A 175 -25.38 -20.28 3.60
C ASP A 175 -24.91 -20.85 4.96
N ARG A 176 -24.23 -20.07 5.81
CA ARG A 176 -23.80 -20.49 7.16
C ARG A 176 -24.88 -20.24 8.21
N GLU A 177 -25.60 -19.13 8.12
CA GLU A 177 -26.75 -18.83 8.99
C GLU A 177 -27.88 -19.84 8.75
N ASP A 178 -28.17 -20.21 7.49
CA ASP A 178 -29.15 -21.25 7.16
C ASP A 178 -28.73 -22.66 7.63
N ARG A 179 -27.44 -22.87 7.93
CA ARG A 179 -26.88 -24.14 8.42
C ARG A 179 -26.65 -24.20 9.92
N ALA A 180 -26.86 -23.09 10.65
CA ALA A 180 -26.75 -23.07 12.10
C ALA A 180 -27.93 -23.87 12.71
N PRO A 181 -27.69 -24.95 13.48
CA PRO A 181 -28.78 -25.66 14.12
C PRO A 181 -29.45 -24.76 15.16
N ALA A 182 -30.76 -24.57 15.03
CA ALA A 182 -31.60 -23.94 16.03
C ALA A 182 -31.30 -24.58 17.39
N THR A 183 -30.68 -23.80 18.29
CA THR A 183 -30.33 -24.22 19.64
C THR A 183 -31.47 -23.91 20.59
#